data_AF-A0A5M5BUP7-F1
#
_entry.id   AF-A0A5M5BUP7-F1
#
_cell.length_a   1.000
_cell.length_b   1.000
_cell.length_c   1.000
_cell.angle_alpha   90.00
_cell.angle_beta   90.00
_cell.angle_gamma   90.00
#
_symmetry.space_group_name_H-M   'P 1'
#
loop_
_entity.id
_entity.type
_entity.pdbx_description
1 polymer ?
#
loop_
_entity_poly.entity_id
_entity_poly.type
_entity_poly.pdbx_seq_one_letter_code
_entity_poly.pdbx_strand_id
1 'polypeptide(L)'
;RTYIKDRFGFNALEMTSSEIIDQLLEMNDKEAISDLKLLFQTADLVKFAKHNPQMNENDANLINAIDFINETKQPEEENQKPQPTEITIIEKRSLRVKAMLICGIALLSAALIGTFIYIGLQLYNLFV
;
A
#
# COMPACT_ATOMS: atom_id res chain seq x y z
N ARG A 1 11.46 -17.52 0.52
CA ARG A 1 12.86 -17.04 0.61
C ARG A 1 12.96 -15.52 0.65
N THR A 2 12.48 -14.77 -0.35
CA THR A 2 12.46 -13.28 -0.31
C THR A 2 11.81 -12.73 0.95
N TYR A 3 10.60 -13.22 1.30
CA TYR A 3 9.93 -12.87 2.55
C TYR A 3 10.83 -13.06 3.79
N ILE A 4 11.53 -14.20 3.88
CA ILE A 4 12.41 -14.52 5.01
C ILE A 4 13.56 -13.50 5.09
N LYS A 5 14.16 -13.15 3.95
CA LYS A 5 15.21 -12.13 3.89
C LYS A 5 14.69 -10.78 4.40
N ASP A 6 13.56 -10.33 3.88
CA ASP A 6 13.02 -9.02 4.22
C ASP A 6 12.54 -8.97 5.69
N ARG A 7 12.04 -10.09 6.21
CA ARG A 7 11.47 -10.19 7.56
C ARG A 7 12.52 -10.36 8.67
N PHE A 8 13.54 -11.17 8.42
CA PHE A 8 14.54 -11.57 9.43
C PHE A 8 15.91 -10.94 9.20
N GLY A 9 16.11 -10.22 8.09
CA GLY A 9 17.31 -9.39 7.85
C GLY A 9 18.56 -10.15 7.41
N PHE A 10 18.52 -11.48 7.28
CA PHE A 10 19.61 -12.28 6.75
C PHE A 10 19.39 -12.69 5.29
N ASN A 11 20.46 -12.98 4.55
CA ASN A 11 20.35 -13.21 3.11
C ASN A 11 19.88 -14.64 2.74
N ALA A 12 18.60 -14.94 2.96
CA ALA A 12 18.00 -16.25 2.70
C ALA A 12 18.00 -16.69 1.21
N LEU A 13 18.37 -15.82 0.28
CA LEU A 13 18.48 -16.19 -1.15
C LEU A 13 19.78 -16.97 -1.43
N GLU A 14 20.84 -16.67 -0.69
CA GLU A 14 22.19 -17.27 -0.86
C GLU A 14 22.45 -18.43 0.09
N MET A 15 21.47 -18.80 0.91
CA MET A 15 21.56 -19.87 1.90
C MET A 15 20.87 -21.14 1.39
N THR A 16 21.38 -22.30 1.80
CA THR A 16 20.70 -23.58 1.62
C THR A 16 19.43 -23.66 2.46
N SER A 17 18.53 -24.59 2.13
CA SER A 17 17.31 -24.83 2.91
C SER A 17 17.62 -25.13 4.39
N SER A 18 18.67 -25.91 4.67
CA SER A 18 19.09 -26.24 6.03
C SER A 18 19.61 -25.03 6.79
N GLU A 19 20.51 -24.24 6.19
CA GLU A 19 21.04 -23.02 6.81
C GLU A 19 19.93 -22.02 7.15
N ILE A 20 18.91 -21.90 6.29
CA ILE A 20 17.75 -21.03 6.57
C ILE A 20 17.00 -21.52 7.80
N ILE A 21 16.74 -22.82 7.90
CA ILE A 21 16.02 -23.42 9.02
C ILE A 21 16.82 -23.23 10.32
N ASP A 22 18.11 -23.49 10.30
CA ASP A 22 18.99 -23.32 11.48
C ASP A 22 18.99 -21.86 11.94
N GLN A 23 19.14 -20.90 11.02
CA GLN A 23 19.10 -19.47 11.33
C GLN A 23 17.73 -19.03 11.88
N LEU A 24 16.63 -19.58 11.36
CA LEU A 24 15.29 -19.29 11.87
C LEU A 24 15.09 -19.84 13.28
N LEU A 25 15.62 -21.04 13.58
CA LEU A 25 15.55 -21.68 14.90
C LEU A 25 16.32 -20.91 15.97
N GLU A 26 17.41 -20.23 15.59
CA GLU A 26 18.14 -19.33 16.50
C GLU A 26 17.34 -18.06 16.85
N MET A 27 16.47 -17.61 15.94
CA MET A 27 15.80 -16.30 16.05
C MET A 27 14.37 -16.35 16.59
N ASN A 28 13.68 -17.50 16.53
CA ASN A 28 12.22 -17.56 16.75
C ASN A 28 11.72 -18.85 17.43
N ASP A 29 10.42 -18.89 17.71
CA ASP A 29 9.72 -20.03 18.33
C ASP A 29 9.63 -21.26 17.40
N LYS A 30 9.71 -22.46 17.99
CA LYS A 30 10.08 -23.70 17.31
C LYS A 30 8.95 -24.34 16.47
N GLU A 31 7.70 -24.05 16.78
CA GLU A 31 6.55 -24.74 16.16
C GLU A 31 6.36 -24.33 14.69
N ALA A 32 6.30 -23.02 14.40
CA ALA A 32 6.16 -22.46 13.05
C ALA A 32 7.27 -22.90 12.07
N ILE A 33 8.44 -23.26 12.60
CA ILE A 33 9.62 -23.63 11.82
C ILE A 33 9.60 -25.11 11.42
N SER A 34 8.92 -25.97 12.19
CA SER A 34 8.80 -27.39 11.89
C SER A 34 8.05 -27.63 10.56
N ASP A 35 6.94 -26.91 10.35
CA ASP A 35 6.14 -27.02 9.13
C ASP A 35 6.85 -26.42 7.91
N LEU A 36 7.60 -25.34 8.12
CA LEU A 36 8.45 -24.75 7.09
C LEU A 36 9.60 -25.68 6.68
N LYS A 37 10.13 -26.49 7.62
CA LYS A 37 11.17 -27.49 7.33
C LYS A 37 10.65 -28.55 6.37
N LEU A 38 9.43 -29.06 6.60
CA LEU A 38 8.81 -30.04 5.70
C LEU A 38 8.63 -29.46 4.29
N LEU A 39 8.16 -28.21 4.19
CA LEU A 39 8.02 -27.51 2.92
C LEU A 39 9.33 -27.45 2.14
N PHE A 40 10.43 -27.06 2.81
CA PHE A 40 11.73 -27.02 2.15
C PHE A 40 12.24 -28.40 1.73
N GLN A 41 11.98 -29.44 2.52
CA GLN A 41 12.33 -30.82 2.17
C GLN A 41 11.59 -31.29 0.92
N THR A 42 10.27 -31.05 0.83
CA THR A 42 9.50 -31.36 -0.38
C THR A 42 10.04 -30.59 -1.58
N ALA A 43 10.34 -29.28 -1.43
CA ALA A 43 10.89 -28.47 -2.50
C ALA A 43 12.26 -28.99 -3.00
N ASP A 44 13.14 -29.41 -2.08
CA ASP A 44 14.44 -29.98 -2.43
C ASP A 44 14.29 -31.36 -3.11
N LEU A 45 13.35 -32.19 -2.67
CA LEU A 45 13.02 -33.46 -3.34
C LEU A 45 12.51 -33.23 -4.77
N VAL A 46 11.66 -32.23 -4.99
CA VAL A 46 11.17 -31.86 -6.34
C VAL A 46 12.34 -31.42 -7.22
N LYS A 47 13.17 -30.52 -6.70
CA LYS A 47 14.26 -29.88 -7.46
C LYS A 47 15.40 -30.85 -7.79
N PHE A 48 15.78 -31.71 -6.84
CA PHE A 48 16.98 -32.53 -6.94
C PHE A 48 16.71 -34.02 -7.15
N ALA A 49 15.60 -34.54 -6.62
CA ALA A 49 15.25 -35.96 -6.71
C ALA A 49 14.13 -36.26 -7.72
N LYS A 50 13.66 -35.26 -8.48
CA LYS A 50 12.53 -35.37 -9.44
C LYS A 50 11.26 -35.92 -8.78
N HIS A 51 11.08 -35.65 -7.50
CA HIS A 51 9.88 -36.02 -6.78
C HIS A 51 8.67 -35.29 -7.37
N ASN A 52 7.54 -35.98 -7.45
CA ASN A 52 6.27 -35.42 -7.91
C ASN A 52 5.26 -35.45 -6.75
N PRO A 53 5.16 -34.37 -5.96
CA PRO A 53 4.32 -34.32 -4.77
C PRO A 53 2.85 -34.47 -5.15
N GLN A 54 2.11 -35.13 -4.28
CA GLN A 54 0.68 -35.32 -4.45
C GLN A 54 -0.06 -33.98 -4.23
N MET A 55 -1.31 -33.90 -4.71
CA MET A 55 -2.11 -32.68 -4.59
C MET A 55 -2.29 -32.23 -3.14
N ASN A 56 -2.57 -33.18 -2.23
CA ASN A 56 -2.71 -32.92 -0.80
C ASN A 56 -1.42 -32.40 -0.15
N GLU A 57 -0.25 -32.85 -0.58
CA GLU A 57 1.05 -32.38 -0.11
C GLU A 57 1.31 -30.95 -0.58
N ASN A 58 0.96 -30.64 -1.84
CA ASN A 58 1.02 -29.27 -2.34
C ASN A 58 0.08 -28.33 -1.58
N ASP A 59 -1.14 -28.77 -1.31
CA ASP A 59 -2.12 -28.00 -0.53
C ASP A 59 -1.61 -27.76 0.90
N ALA A 60 -1.08 -28.80 1.56
CA ALA A 60 -0.48 -28.69 2.89
C ALA A 60 0.71 -27.73 2.90
N ASN A 61 1.62 -27.82 1.92
CA ASN A 61 2.76 -26.91 1.82
C ASN A 61 2.33 -25.45 1.58
N LEU A 62 1.25 -25.22 0.82
CA LEU A 62 0.71 -23.88 0.64
C LEU A 62 0.15 -23.31 1.96
N ILE A 63 -0.61 -24.11 2.69
CA ILE A 63 -1.18 -23.73 4.00
C ILE A 63 -0.05 -23.42 4.98
N ASN A 64 0.95 -24.29 5.11
CA ASN A 64 2.10 -24.11 5.99
C ASN A 64 2.87 -22.80 5.67
N ALA A 65 3.00 -22.45 4.39
CA ALA A 65 3.64 -21.19 3.98
C ALA A 65 2.83 -19.96 4.39
N ILE A 66 1.50 -20.03 4.25
CA ILE A 66 0.58 -18.95 4.63
C ILE A 66 0.61 -18.75 6.14
N ASP A 67 0.53 -19.83 6.90
CA ASP A 67 0.54 -19.80 8.36
C ASP A 67 1.86 -19.25 8.89
N PHE A 68 3.00 -19.71 8.36
CA PHE A 68 4.31 -19.16 8.69
C PHE A 68 4.38 -17.64 8.45
N ILE A 69 3.87 -17.15 7.30
CA ILE A 69 3.84 -15.70 7.03
C ILE A 69 2.92 -14.97 8.00
N ASN A 70 1.76 -15.53 8.34
CA ASN A 70 0.78 -14.91 9.21
C ASN A 70 1.23 -14.84 10.67
N GLU A 71 1.96 -15.84 11.14
CA GLU A 71 2.51 -15.88 12.49
C GLU A 71 3.74 -14.99 12.62
N THR A 72 4.57 -14.95 11.57
CA THR A 72 5.84 -14.22 11.63
C THR A 72 5.75 -12.79 11.14
N LYS A 73 4.71 -12.39 10.40
CA LYS A 73 4.55 -10.98 9.98
C LYS A 73 4.60 -10.06 11.19
N GLN A 74 5.34 -8.96 11.07
CA GLN A 74 5.26 -7.93 12.10
C GLN A 74 3.82 -7.42 12.13
N PRO A 75 3.25 -7.17 13.32
CA PRO A 75 2.04 -6.37 13.40
C PRO A 75 2.33 -5.09 12.61
N GLU A 76 1.43 -4.73 11.69
CA GLU A 76 1.51 -3.41 11.07
C GLU A 76 1.57 -2.41 12.24
N GLU A 77 2.69 -1.70 12.40
CA GLU A 77 2.61 -0.44 13.12
C GLU A 77 1.52 0.33 12.37
N GLU A 78 0.44 0.68 13.07
CA GLU A 78 -0.65 1.51 12.55
C GLU A 78 -0.17 2.91 12.10
N ASN A 79 1.14 3.12 12.02
CA ASN A 79 1.80 4.31 11.53
C ASN A 79 2.45 4.03 10.17
N GLN A 80 1.86 4.66 9.16
CA GLN A 80 2.40 4.90 7.83
C GLN A 80 2.17 3.79 6.79
N LYS A 81 0.89 3.54 6.47
CA LYS A 81 0.56 3.55 5.03
C LYS A 81 1.05 4.90 4.48
N PRO A 82 1.99 4.98 3.52
CA PRO A 82 2.05 6.16 2.70
C PRO A 82 0.69 6.22 2.01
N GLN A 83 -0.19 7.11 2.48
CA GLN A 83 -1.43 7.40 1.78
C GLN A 83 -1.05 7.64 0.31
N PRO A 84 -1.76 7.04 -0.67
CA PRO A 84 -1.44 7.22 -2.08
C PRO A 84 -1.31 8.72 -2.36
N THR A 85 -0.07 9.16 -2.60
CA THR A 85 0.26 10.59 -2.79
C THR A 85 -0.41 11.14 -4.06
N GLU A 86 -1.04 10.27 -4.84
CA GLU A 86 -1.79 10.61 -6.05
C GLU A 86 -3.20 11.16 -5.75
N ILE A 87 -3.93 10.64 -4.75
CA ILE A 87 -5.31 11.06 -4.46
C ILE A 87 -5.34 12.46 -3.83
N THR A 88 -4.39 12.78 -2.95
CA THR A 88 -4.30 14.12 -2.31
C THR A 88 -3.87 15.22 -3.28
N ILE A 89 -3.03 14.92 -4.27
CA ILE A 89 -2.63 15.91 -5.29
C ILE A 89 -3.80 16.26 -6.21
N ILE A 90 -4.60 15.27 -6.62
CA ILE A 90 -5.78 15.47 -7.48
C ILE A 90 -6.85 16.29 -6.74
N GLU A 91 -7.13 15.95 -5.48
CA GLU A 91 -8.14 16.66 -4.69
C GLU A 91 -7.73 18.13 -4.42
N LYS A 92 -6.48 18.38 -4.00
CA LYS A 92 -5.97 19.73 -3.71
C LYS A 92 -5.92 20.63 -4.96
N ARG A 93 -5.59 20.07 -6.14
CA ARG A 93 -5.65 20.80 -7.41
C ARG A 93 -7.09 21.16 -7.78
N SER A 94 -8.03 20.23 -7.63
CA SER A 94 -9.45 20.48 -7.94
C SER A 94 -10.08 21.55 -7.05
N LEU A 95 -9.70 21.61 -5.76
CA LEU A 95 -10.22 22.58 -4.80
C LEU A 95 -9.76 24.01 -5.12
N ARG A 96 -8.49 24.19 -5.51
CA ARG A 96 -7.93 25.49 -5.92
C ARG A 96 -8.60 26.04 -7.17
N VAL A 97 -8.91 25.18 -8.14
CA VAL A 97 -9.61 25.57 -9.38
C VAL A 97 -11.05 25.99 -9.06
N LYS A 98 -11.77 25.22 -8.25
CA LYS A 98 -13.14 25.58 -7.81
C LYS A 98 -13.17 26.90 -7.06
N ALA A 99 -12.21 27.14 -6.16
CA ALA A 99 -12.10 28.40 -5.42
C ALA A 99 -11.84 29.61 -6.35
N MET A 100 -10.92 29.49 -7.31
CA MET A 100 -10.65 30.56 -8.28
C MET A 100 -11.87 30.87 -9.16
N LEU A 101 -12.62 29.85 -9.58
CA LEU A 101 -13.85 30.05 -10.37
C LEU A 101 -14.91 30.82 -9.57
N ILE A 102 -15.13 30.47 -8.31
CA ILE A 102 -16.11 31.17 -7.46
C ILE A 102 -15.69 32.63 -7.23
N CYS A 103 -14.42 32.89 -6.94
CA CYS A 103 -13.90 34.24 -6.79
C CYS A 103 -14.08 35.07 -8.07
N GLY A 104 -13.79 34.48 -9.24
CA GLY A 104 -13.98 35.15 -10.53
C GLY A 104 -15.44 35.54 -10.80
N ILE A 105 -16.38 34.62 -10.55
CA ILE A 105 -17.81 34.86 -10.74
C ILE A 105 -18.30 35.97 -9.80
N ALA A 106 -17.87 35.96 -8.53
CA ALA A 106 -18.25 36.97 -7.54
C ALA A 106 -17.73 38.38 -7.90
N LEU A 107 -16.53 38.48 -8.49
CA LEU A 107 -15.99 39.77 -8.94
C LEU A 107 -16.76 40.33 -10.14
N LEU A 108 -17.10 39.47 -11.11
CA LEU A 108 -17.87 39.86 -12.28
C LEU A 108 -19.28 40.32 -11.91
N SER A 109 -19.94 39.62 -10.98
CA SER A 109 -21.28 40.02 -10.52
C SER A 109 -21.26 41.35 -9.76
N ALA A 110 -20.27 41.58 -8.90
CA ALA A 110 -20.11 42.85 -8.20
C ALA A 110 -19.86 44.03 -9.16
N ALA A 111 -19.02 43.83 -10.18
CA ALA A 111 -18.78 44.83 -11.22
C ALA A 111 -20.06 45.15 -11.99
N LEU A 112 -20.83 44.13 -12.38
CA LEU A 112 -22.11 44.31 -13.08
C LEU A 112 -23.09 45.14 -12.24
N ILE A 113 -23.26 44.80 -10.96
CA ILE A 113 -24.12 45.55 -10.03
C ILE A 113 -23.64 46.99 -9.90
N GLY A 114 -22.34 47.21 -9.75
CA GLY A 114 -21.75 48.55 -9.70
C GLY A 114 -22.06 49.37 -10.95
N THR A 115 -21.97 48.77 -12.15
CA THR A 115 -22.32 49.46 -13.40
C THR A 115 -23.80 49.83 -13.48
N PHE A 116 -24.71 48.95 -13.03
CA PHE A 116 -26.14 49.27 -12.99
C PHE A 116 -26.45 50.42 -12.03
N ILE A 117 -25.82 50.44 -10.85
CA ILE A 117 -25.97 51.54 -9.89
C ILE A 117 -25.46 52.86 -10.50
N TYR A 118 -24.29 52.84 -11.14
CA TYR A 118 -23.71 54.03 -11.77
C TYR A 118 -24.63 54.59 -12.86
N ILE A 119 -25.16 53.73 -13.74
CA ILE A 119 -26.10 54.13 -14.79
C ILE A 119 -27.37 54.70 -14.17
N GLY A 120 -27.91 54.07 -13.12
CA GLY A 120 -29.09 54.56 -12.40
C GLY A 120 -28.88 55.95 -11.79
N LEU A 121 -27.74 56.19 -11.14
CA LEU A 121 -27.39 57.50 -10.60
C LEU A 121 -27.22 58.56 -11.70
N GLN A 122 -26.58 58.21 -12.81
CA GLN A 122 -26.44 59.13 -13.95
C GLN A 122 -27.79 59.51 -14.55
N LEU A 123 -28.69 58.53 -14.74
CA LEU A 123 -30.04 58.82 -15.22
C LEU A 123 -30.83 59.67 -14.22
N TYR A 124 -30.71 59.41 -12.92
CA TYR A 124 -31.35 60.25 -11.90
C TYR A 124 -30.88 61.71 -11.99
N ASN A 125 -29.57 61.94 -12.08
CA ASN A 125 -28.99 63.28 -12.22
C ASN A 125 -29.33 63.96 -13.56
N LEU A 126 -29.71 63.21 -14.59
CA LEU A 126 -30.14 63.77 -15.88
C LEU A 126 -31.61 64.23 -15.84
N PHE A 127 -32.44 63.57 -15.03
CA PHE A 127 -33.88 63.82 -14.93
C PHE A 127 -34.30 64.75 -13.77
N VAL A 128 -33.46 64.90 -12.74
CA VAL A 128 -33.62 65.82 -11.59
C VAL A 128 -32.65 66.97 -11.72
#